data_AF-A0A918VSI0-F1
#
_entry.id   AF-A0A918VSI0-F1
#
_cell.length_a   1.000
_cell.length_b   1.000
_cell.length_c   1.000
_cell.angle_alpha   90.00
_cell.angle_beta   90.00
_cell.angle_gamma   90.00
#
_symmetry.space_group_name_H-M   'P 1'
#
loop_
_entity.id
_entity.type
_entity.pdbx_description
1 polymer ?
#
loop_
_entity_poly.entity_id
_entity_poly.type
_entity_poly.pdbx_seq_one_letter_code
_entity_poly.pdbx_strand_id
1 'polypeptide(L)'
;MRFQKYLTSLSFILLTAVITSVTAHAQNKVVVIPLAGDAQPLQNIITVSANNGDFTNPVDAINSISDASNTNPYLIVLGPGSYPIIGQLVMKDYVSITGSGMETTELRGAVGGAGFTESAAFIVGAREADISDLSIVNSVGQNVVIGVHTSQQDMRISRTRVIVFGALNSQYGVVNQDAELKLYESEITNTGSGGTCYGIYSYSDAVLKVSDMDMSLNCNHGTQYGIYTNASSFSYVSNSIIDIDWEGVGVNNSYGYFSNGNNSKGYISDSIIGGENGAVYGGSSIGNYYITHVSNSDLRSHASGNVNCNFVRFYTGFPLDDECS
;
A
#
# COMPACT_ATOMS: atom_id res chain seq x y z
N MET A 1 75.38 -11.40 -18.65
CA MET A 1 76.17 -11.07 -19.85
C MET A 1 75.31 -11.41 -21.07
N ARG A 2 75.08 -10.42 -21.94
CA ARG A 2 74.20 -10.45 -23.12
C ARG A 2 74.44 -11.66 -24.02
N PHE A 3 73.38 -12.27 -24.56
CA PHE A 3 73.33 -12.59 -26.00
C PHE A 3 71.89 -12.73 -26.48
N GLN A 4 71.57 -11.87 -27.43
CA GLN A 4 70.32 -11.69 -28.13
C GLN A 4 70.40 -12.50 -29.43
N LYS A 5 69.47 -13.44 -29.67
CA LYS A 5 69.18 -13.98 -31.00
C LYS A 5 67.69 -14.30 -31.12
N TYR A 6 67.04 -13.48 -31.94
CA TYR A 6 65.79 -13.69 -32.66
C TYR A 6 65.57 -15.15 -33.09
N LEU A 7 64.36 -15.67 -32.93
CA LEU A 7 63.46 -16.01 -34.05
C LEU A 7 62.20 -16.71 -33.53
N THR A 8 61.10 -16.45 -34.23
CA THR A 8 59.81 -17.18 -34.25
C THR A 8 58.83 -16.79 -33.13
N SER A 9 57.55 -16.56 -33.37
CA SER A 9 56.73 -16.52 -34.58
C SER A 9 55.30 -16.23 -34.09
N LEU A 10 54.58 -15.36 -34.80
CA LEU A 10 53.12 -15.37 -34.93
C LEU A 10 52.21 -15.10 -33.71
N SER A 11 51.19 -14.29 -34.02
CA SER A 11 49.91 -14.15 -33.29
C SER A 11 49.89 -13.20 -32.09
N PHE A 12 49.93 -11.90 -32.38
CA PHE A 12 49.27 -10.88 -31.56
C PHE A 12 48.50 -9.90 -32.45
N ILE A 13 47.53 -10.44 -33.19
CA ILE A 13 46.37 -9.69 -33.67
C ILE A 13 45.19 -10.35 -32.99
N LEU A 14 44.69 -9.80 -31.88
CA LEU A 14 43.35 -10.11 -31.43
C LEU A 14 42.81 -9.01 -30.50
N LEU A 15 41.84 -8.30 -31.05
CA LEU A 15 40.62 -7.87 -30.37
C LEU A 15 40.74 -6.78 -29.31
N THR A 16 40.87 -5.54 -29.77
CA THR A 16 40.22 -4.40 -29.13
C THR A 16 38.71 -4.64 -29.15
N ALA A 17 38.18 -5.23 -28.08
CA ALA A 17 36.75 -5.35 -27.86
C ALA A 17 36.19 -3.94 -27.58
N VAL A 18 35.70 -3.29 -28.62
CA VAL A 18 34.85 -2.11 -28.50
C VAL A 18 33.55 -2.57 -27.85
N ILE A 19 33.41 -2.35 -26.55
CA ILE A 19 32.13 -2.51 -25.85
C ILE A 19 31.28 -1.31 -26.26
N THR A 20 30.65 -1.37 -27.44
CA THR A 20 29.52 -0.50 -27.73
C THR A 20 28.36 -0.99 -26.87
N SER A 21 28.05 -0.25 -25.81
CA SER A 21 26.80 -0.35 -25.08
C SER A 21 25.65 -0.28 -26.08
N VAL A 22 25.02 -1.42 -26.37
CA VAL A 22 23.80 -1.46 -27.18
C VAL A 22 22.70 -0.91 -26.28
N THR A 23 22.40 0.38 -26.39
CA THR A 23 21.16 0.94 -25.86
C THR A 23 20.02 0.28 -26.63
N ALA A 24 19.38 -0.69 -26.00
CA ALA A 24 18.14 -1.28 -26.50
C ALA A 24 17.06 -0.19 -26.47
N HIS A 25 16.86 0.48 -27.59
CA HIS A 25 15.67 1.30 -27.78
C HIS A 25 14.48 0.36 -27.87
N ALA A 26 13.55 0.44 -26.92
CA ALA A 26 12.24 -0.15 -27.07
C ALA A 26 11.65 0.41 -28.39
N GLN A 27 11.44 -0.46 -29.37
CA GLN A 27 10.79 -0.06 -30.61
C GLN A 27 9.36 0.38 -30.27
N ASN A 28 8.92 1.54 -30.77
CA ASN A 28 7.51 1.91 -30.81
C ASN A 28 6.77 0.91 -31.70
N LYS A 29 6.44 -0.26 -31.15
CA LYS A 29 5.58 -1.23 -31.82
C LYS A 29 4.16 -0.75 -31.61
N VAL A 30 3.66 0.03 -32.57
CA VAL A 30 2.23 0.31 -32.68
C VAL A 30 1.55 -1.02 -32.96
N VAL A 31 0.97 -1.63 -31.93
CA VAL A 31 0.10 -2.79 -32.11
C VAL A 31 -1.21 -2.23 -32.67
N VAL A 32 -1.32 -2.21 -33.99
CA VAL A 32 -2.60 -2.02 -34.65
C VAL A 32 -3.35 -3.33 -34.45
N ILE A 33 -4.34 -3.34 -33.55
CA ILE A 33 -5.36 -4.38 -33.52
C ILE A 33 -6.34 -4.00 -34.63
N PRO A 34 -6.38 -4.68 -35.79
CA PRO A 34 -7.43 -4.45 -36.75
C PRO A 34 -8.73 -4.98 -36.13
N LEU A 35 -9.49 -4.07 -35.51
CA LEU A 35 -10.88 -4.29 -35.17
C LEU A 35 -11.62 -4.38 -36.51
N ALA A 36 -11.94 -5.61 -36.92
CA ALA A 36 -12.68 -5.86 -38.14
C ALA A 36 -14.08 -5.21 -38.03
N GLY A 37 -14.32 -4.17 -38.83
CA GLY A 37 -15.61 -3.46 -38.93
C GLY A 37 -15.78 -2.38 -37.85
N ASP A 38 -16.05 -1.14 -38.29
CA ASP A 38 -16.46 0.03 -37.50
C ASP A 38 -16.04 -0.02 -36.03
N ALA A 39 -14.73 -0.06 -35.82
CA ALA A 39 -14.09 -0.04 -34.52
C ALA A 39 -14.54 1.23 -33.78
N GLN A 40 -15.60 1.13 -32.99
CA GLN A 40 -15.98 2.20 -32.09
C GLN A 40 -14.80 2.38 -31.13
N PRO A 41 -14.17 3.57 -31.09
CA PRO A 41 -13.11 3.81 -30.12
C PRO A 41 -13.66 3.52 -28.73
N LEU A 42 -12.82 2.92 -27.88
CA LEU A 42 -13.17 2.74 -26.48
C LEU A 42 -13.55 4.11 -25.90
N GLN A 43 -14.77 4.22 -25.35
CA GLN A 43 -15.25 5.46 -24.76
C GLN A 43 -14.72 5.61 -23.32
N ASN A 44 -14.49 6.84 -22.90
CA ASN A 44 -14.09 7.22 -21.53
C ASN A 44 -12.79 6.60 -21.02
N ILE A 45 -11.88 6.25 -21.93
CA ILE A 45 -10.51 5.88 -21.57
C ILE A 45 -9.61 7.09 -21.80
N ILE A 46 -8.90 7.51 -20.76
CA ILE A 46 -7.89 8.56 -20.81
C ILE A 46 -6.53 7.92 -20.55
N THR A 47 -5.57 8.19 -21.41
CA THR A 47 -4.20 7.68 -21.25
C THR A 47 -3.28 8.73 -20.66
N VAL A 48 -2.44 8.32 -19.71
CA VAL A 48 -1.39 9.16 -19.14
C VAL A 48 -0.05 8.46 -19.32
N SER A 49 0.90 9.14 -19.93
CA SER A 49 2.23 8.61 -20.14
C SER A 49 3.22 9.75 -20.28
N ALA A 50 4.48 9.52 -19.88
CA ALA A 50 5.56 10.48 -20.11
C ALA A 50 5.69 10.85 -21.60
N ASN A 51 5.37 9.90 -22.50
CA ASN A 51 5.36 10.11 -23.94
C ASN A 51 4.10 9.49 -24.57
N ASN A 52 3.41 10.25 -25.42
CA ASN A 52 2.28 9.79 -26.25
C ASN A 52 1.00 9.36 -25.49
N GLY A 53 0.80 9.82 -24.25
CA GLY A 53 -0.51 9.77 -23.60
C GLY A 53 -1.33 11.02 -23.93
N ASP A 54 -2.65 10.96 -23.70
CA ASP A 54 -3.54 12.14 -23.76
C ASP A 54 -3.08 13.22 -22.77
N PHE A 55 -2.55 12.78 -21.63
CA PHE A 55 -1.91 13.63 -20.63
C PHE A 55 -0.53 13.10 -20.25
N THR A 56 0.29 13.97 -19.67
CA THR A 56 1.58 13.62 -19.04
C THR A 56 1.51 13.63 -17.51
N ASN A 57 0.43 14.18 -16.95
CA ASN A 57 0.21 14.32 -15.52
C ASN A 57 -1.14 13.70 -15.12
N PRO A 58 -1.17 12.75 -14.15
CA PRO A 58 -2.41 12.14 -13.66
C PRO A 58 -3.43 13.15 -13.10
N VAL A 59 -2.98 14.23 -12.47
CA VAL A 59 -3.87 15.27 -11.93
C VAL A 59 -4.63 15.99 -13.04
N ASP A 60 -3.95 16.31 -14.14
CA ASP A 60 -4.58 16.98 -15.29
C ASP A 60 -5.60 16.05 -15.96
N ALA A 61 -5.29 14.76 -16.05
CA ALA A 61 -6.20 13.74 -16.58
C ALA A 61 -7.50 13.66 -15.75
N ILE A 62 -7.40 13.54 -14.43
CA ILE A 62 -8.58 13.54 -13.55
C ILE A 62 -9.36 14.85 -13.69
N ASN A 63 -8.67 15.98 -13.70
CA ASN A 63 -9.31 17.30 -13.79
C ASN A 63 -10.08 17.52 -15.09
N SER A 64 -9.66 16.88 -16.18
CA SER A 64 -10.34 16.96 -17.49
C SER A 64 -11.74 16.34 -17.52
N ILE A 65 -12.04 15.39 -16.62
CA ILE A 65 -13.31 14.67 -16.56
C ILE A 65 -14.36 15.54 -15.85
N SER A 66 -15.50 15.84 -16.47
CA SER A 66 -16.52 16.75 -15.88
C SER A 66 -17.89 16.12 -15.67
N ASP A 67 -18.13 14.95 -16.23
CA ASP A 67 -19.44 14.30 -16.37
C ASP A 67 -19.41 12.83 -15.92
N ALA A 68 -18.44 12.44 -15.09
CA ALA A 68 -18.37 11.10 -14.52
C ALA A 68 -19.63 10.77 -13.69
N SER A 69 -20.18 9.59 -13.93
CA SER A 69 -21.38 9.09 -13.23
C SER A 69 -21.45 7.57 -13.30
N ASN A 70 -22.41 6.97 -12.59
CA ASN A 70 -22.65 5.52 -12.65
C ASN A 70 -22.98 5.01 -14.07
N THR A 71 -23.52 5.86 -14.94
CA THR A 71 -23.81 5.55 -16.35
C THR A 71 -22.75 6.06 -17.32
N ASN A 72 -21.75 6.80 -16.81
CA ASN A 72 -20.65 7.38 -17.58
C ASN A 72 -19.33 7.25 -16.80
N PRO A 73 -18.87 6.02 -16.50
CA PRO A 73 -17.62 5.81 -15.77
C PRO A 73 -16.41 6.12 -16.65
N TYR A 74 -15.29 6.49 -16.03
CA TYR A 74 -14.02 6.76 -16.70
C TYR A 74 -12.92 5.84 -16.20
N LEU A 75 -12.05 5.44 -17.12
CA LEU A 75 -10.81 4.73 -16.82
C LEU A 75 -9.62 5.59 -17.23
N ILE A 76 -8.74 5.86 -16.27
CA ILE A 76 -7.45 6.49 -16.52
C ILE A 76 -6.38 5.41 -16.52
N VAL A 77 -5.70 5.23 -17.66
CA VAL A 77 -4.63 4.25 -17.84
C VAL A 77 -3.28 4.93 -17.78
N LEU A 78 -2.49 4.61 -16.77
CA LEU A 78 -1.13 5.10 -16.63
C LEU A 78 -0.15 4.13 -17.29
N GLY A 79 0.63 4.64 -18.24
CA GLY A 79 1.77 3.91 -18.79
C GLY A 79 2.87 3.68 -17.74
N PRO A 80 3.89 2.86 -18.06
CA PRO A 80 5.05 2.68 -17.18
C PRO A 80 5.78 4.01 -16.97
N GLY A 81 6.19 4.28 -15.73
CA GLY A 81 6.90 5.49 -15.36
C GLY A 81 6.69 5.91 -13.92
N SER A 82 7.47 6.90 -13.49
CA SER A 82 7.30 7.60 -12.22
C SER A 82 6.65 8.96 -12.48
N TYR A 83 5.51 9.21 -11.83
CA TYR A 83 4.69 10.40 -11.98
C TYR A 83 4.76 11.23 -10.70
N PRO A 84 5.65 12.23 -10.63
CA PRO A 84 5.68 13.16 -9.51
C PRO A 84 4.44 14.04 -9.52
N ILE A 85 3.73 14.07 -8.39
CA ILE A 85 2.53 14.88 -8.20
C ILE A 85 2.82 15.96 -7.16
N ILE A 86 2.55 17.21 -7.54
CA ILE A 86 2.64 18.37 -6.64
C ILE A 86 1.27 18.54 -5.97
N GLY A 87 1.20 18.30 -4.67
CA GLY A 87 -0.04 18.34 -3.91
C GLY A 87 -0.77 16.99 -3.89
N GLN A 88 -2.09 17.02 -3.69
CA GLN A 88 -2.93 15.83 -3.58
C GLN A 88 -3.41 15.35 -4.95
N LEU A 89 -3.58 14.04 -5.09
CA LEU A 89 -4.37 13.43 -6.15
C LEU A 89 -5.78 13.16 -5.59
N VAL A 90 -6.73 14.02 -5.95
CA VAL A 90 -8.13 13.90 -5.50
C VAL A 90 -8.92 13.13 -6.55
N MET A 91 -9.39 11.94 -6.19
CA MET A 91 -10.21 11.10 -7.06
C MET A 91 -11.58 11.76 -7.33
N LYS A 92 -12.23 11.34 -8.42
CA LYS A 92 -13.61 11.72 -8.74
C LYS A 92 -14.50 10.49 -8.66
N ASP A 93 -15.78 10.73 -8.35
CA ASP A 93 -16.78 9.66 -8.31
C ASP A 93 -16.81 8.92 -9.66
N TYR A 94 -16.85 7.59 -9.64
CA TYR A 94 -16.89 6.72 -10.83
C TYR A 94 -15.68 6.85 -11.77
N VAL A 95 -14.53 7.29 -11.25
CA VAL A 95 -13.26 7.34 -11.99
C VAL A 95 -12.30 6.31 -11.41
N SER A 96 -11.86 5.38 -12.25
CA SER A 96 -10.87 4.36 -11.89
C SER A 96 -9.51 4.72 -12.49
N ILE A 97 -8.42 4.46 -11.76
CA ILE A 97 -7.05 4.57 -12.24
C ILE A 97 -6.43 3.18 -12.25
N THR A 98 -5.77 2.83 -13.36
CA THR A 98 -4.98 1.60 -13.47
C THR A 98 -3.60 1.92 -14.02
N GLY A 99 -2.56 1.32 -13.43
CA GLY A 99 -1.20 1.38 -13.94
C GLY A 99 -0.85 0.20 -14.85
N SER A 100 0.41 0.14 -15.26
CA SER A 100 0.96 -0.96 -16.04
C SER A 100 1.48 -2.12 -15.17
N GLY A 101 1.38 -2.00 -13.85
CA GLY A 101 1.84 -2.94 -12.84
C GLY A 101 2.55 -2.24 -11.67
N MET A 102 2.45 -2.81 -10.46
CA MET A 102 2.99 -2.24 -9.21
C MET A 102 4.46 -1.84 -9.28
N GLU A 103 5.28 -2.62 -9.99
CA GLU A 103 6.72 -2.37 -10.16
C GLU A 103 7.07 -1.39 -11.29
N THR A 104 6.07 -0.99 -12.09
CA THR A 104 6.30 -0.31 -13.37
C THR A 104 5.68 1.08 -13.43
N THR A 105 4.60 1.31 -12.68
CA THR A 105 3.91 2.59 -12.58
C THR A 105 3.96 3.06 -11.14
N GLU A 106 4.51 4.25 -10.91
CA GLU A 106 4.65 4.85 -9.58
C GLU A 106 4.04 6.25 -9.54
N LEU A 107 3.12 6.49 -8.61
CA LEU A 107 2.67 7.81 -8.21
C LEU A 107 3.50 8.28 -7.01
N ARG A 108 4.15 9.44 -7.13
CA ARG A 108 5.06 9.95 -6.09
C ARG A 108 4.62 11.31 -5.58
N GLY A 109 4.37 11.39 -4.28
CA GLY A 109 3.93 12.59 -3.58
C GLY A 109 4.84 12.98 -2.42
N ALA A 110 4.72 14.23 -2.01
CA ALA A 110 5.31 14.80 -0.80
C ALA A 110 4.25 15.60 -0.02
N VAL A 111 3.19 14.91 0.38
CA VAL A 111 2.02 15.49 1.05
C VAL A 111 1.96 15.06 2.49
N GLY A 112 1.70 16.01 3.38
CA GLY A 112 1.52 15.77 4.80
C GLY A 112 0.95 17.01 5.47
N GLY A 113 0.57 16.87 6.73
CA GLY A 113 -0.12 17.92 7.47
C GLY A 113 0.33 18.05 8.91
N ALA A 114 -0.06 19.16 9.54
CA ALA A 114 0.15 19.38 10.97
C ALA A 114 -0.76 18.48 11.84
N GLY A 115 -1.86 17.96 11.30
CA GLY A 115 -2.83 17.13 12.01
C GLY A 115 -3.36 15.98 11.16
N PHE A 116 -4.12 15.11 11.81
CA PHE A 116 -4.79 13.97 11.19
C PHE A 116 -6.08 14.45 10.50
N THR A 117 -5.94 14.86 9.24
CA THR A 117 -7.03 15.33 8.38
C THR A 117 -6.80 14.84 6.95
N GLU A 118 -7.83 14.85 6.13
CA GLU A 118 -7.79 14.50 4.70
C GLU A 118 -6.69 15.26 3.92
N SER A 119 -6.39 16.51 4.30
CA SER A 119 -5.32 17.32 3.70
C SER A 119 -3.90 16.77 3.89
N ALA A 120 -3.70 15.81 4.80
CA ALA A 120 -2.42 15.12 4.98
C ALA A 120 -2.27 13.89 4.06
N ALA A 121 -3.30 13.55 3.28
CA ALA A 121 -3.30 12.40 2.38
C ALA A 121 -2.78 12.73 1.00
N PHE A 122 -1.91 11.88 0.46
CA PHE A 122 -1.46 12.03 -0.91
C PHE A 122 -2.59 11.74 -1.90
N ILE A 123 -3.35 10.67 -1.67
CA ILE A 123 -4.52 10.34 -2.46
C ILE A 123 -5.77 10.47 -1.58
N VAL A 124 -6.77 11.19 -2.11
CA VAL A 124 -8.10 11.30 -1.52
C VAL A 124 -9.06 10.47 -2.37
N GLY A 125 -9.71 9.49 -1.74
CA GLY A 125 -10.69 8.61 -2.36
C GLY A 125 -12.00 9.32 -2.72
N ALA A 126 -12.77 8.70 -3.60
CA ALA A 126 -14.08 9.16 -4.05
C ALA A 126 -15.01 7.96 -4.26
N ARG A 127 -16.30 8.21 -4.52
CA ARG A 127 -17.33 7.17 -4.58
C ARG A 127 -17.15 6.27 -5.79
N GLU A 128 -17.16 4.97 -5.58
CA GLU A 128 -16.97 3.98 -6.64
C GLU A 128 -15.72 4.27 -7.48
N ALA A 129 -14.70 4.86 -6.85
CA ALA A 129 -13.38 5.01 -7.46
C ALA A 129 -12.56 3.74 -7.19
N ASP A 130 -11.73 3.37 -8.17
CA ASP A 130 -10.81 2.25 -8.02
C ASP A 130 -9.38 2.68 -8.33
N ILE A 131 -8.42 2.16 -7.57
CA ILE A 131 -6.99 2.29 -7.87
C ILE A 131 -6.40 0.90 -8.03
N SER A 132 -5.67 0.69 -9.12
CA SER A 132 -5.09 -0.61 -9.43
C SER A 132 -3.76 -0.59 -10.16
N ASP A 133 -3.01 -1.69 -10.03
CA ASP A 133 -1.84 -2.02 -10.84
C ASP A 133 -0.73 -0.95 -10.82
N LEU A 134 -0.47 -0.34 -9.66
CA LEU A 134 0.52 0.72 -9.50
C LEU A 134 1.10 0.78 -8.09
N SER A 135 2.15 1.57 -7.90
CA SER A 135 2.68 1.94 -6.59
C SER A 135 2.36 3.40 -6.24
N ILE A 136 2.12 3.64 -4.96
CA ILE A 136 1.86 4.94 -4.35
C ILE A 136 2.97 5.16 -3.35
N VAL A 137 3.73 6.24 -3.51
CA VAL A 137 4.82 6.61 -2.61
C VAL A 137 4.59 8.00 -2.07
N ASN A 138 4.34 8.14 -0.77
CA ASN A 138 4.24 9.44 -0.12
C ASN A 138 5.32 9.60 0.95
N SER A 139 6.12 10.67 0.82
CA SER A 139 7.16 10.97 1.79
C SER A 139 7.37 12.45 1.98
N VAL A 140 7.22 12.91 3.22
CA VAL A 140 7.51 14.29 3.60
C VAL A 140 7.78 14.40 5.11
N GLY A 141 8.64 15.32 5.52
CA GLY A 141 8.95 15.63 6.92
C GLY A 141 7.86 16.43 7.63
N GLN A 142 6.61 15.93 7.66
CA GLN A 142 5.47 16.58 8.33
C GLN A 142 4.99 15.77 9.54
N ASN A 143 4.16 16.38 10.39
CA ASN A 143 3.67 15.73 11.61
C ASN A 143 2.88 14.44 11.30
N VAL A 144 1.96 14.54 10.33
CA VAL A 144 1.14 13.43 9.84
C VAL A 144 1.34 13.25 8.34
N VAL A 145 1.51 12.01 7.90
CA VAL A 145 1.64 11.62 6.48
C VAL A 145 0.69 10.45 6.20
N ILE A 146 -0.16 10.59 5.19
CA ILE A 146 -1.13 9.56 4.82
C ILE A 146 -0.93 9.18 3.35
N GLY A 147 -0.90 7.88 3.04
CA GLY A 147 -0.84 7.38 1.66
C GLY A 147 -2.16 7.61 0.95
N VAL A 148 -3.20 6.91 1.39
CA VAL A 148 -4.57 6.99 0.85
C VAL A 148 -5.56 7.28 1.98
N HIS A 149 -6.49 8.20 1.75
CA HIS A 149 -7.59 8.50 2.66
C HIS A 149 -8.92 8.37 1.93
N THR A 150 -9.80 7.49 2.41
CA THR A 150 -11.19 7.43 1.97
C THR A 150 -12.12 7.86 3.10
N SER A 151 -13.08 8.74 2.79
CA SER A 151 -14.07 9.25 3.72
C SER A 151 -15.46 9.29 3.11
N GLN A 152 -16.47 8.73 3.78
CA GLN A 152 -17.89 8.81 3.39
C GLN A 152 -18.23 8.23 2.00
N GLN A 153 -17.27 7.55 1.35
CA GLN A 153 -17.38 7.08 -0.02
C GLN A 153 -16.76 5.68 -0.15
N ASP A 154 -17.45 4.80 -0.85
CA ASP A 154 -16.95 3.45 -1.10
C ASP A 154 -15.85 3.48 -2.15
N MET A 155 -14.75 2.79 -1.89
CA MET A 155 -13.57 2.75 -2.78
C MET A 155 -12.98 1.35 -2.84
N ARG A 156 -12.33 1.01 -3.95
CA ARG A 156 -11.53 -0.22 -4.08
C ARG A 156 -10.08 0.11 -4.38
N ILE A 157 -9.17 -0.64 -3.78
CA ILE A 157 -7.74 -0.60 -4.05
C ILE A 157 -7.29 -2.04 -4.26
N SER A 158 -6.65 -2.31 -5.40
CA SER A 158 -6.24 -3.67 -5.76
C SER A 158 -4.91 -3.73 -6.46
N ARG A 159 -4.08 -4.76 -6.27
CA ARG A 159 -2.77 -4.84 -6.95
C ARG A 159 -2.00 -3.54 -6.86
N THR A 160 -1.98 -2.97 -5.65
CA THR A 160 -1.41 -1.66 -5.39
C THR A 160 -0.40 -1.75 -4.25
N ARG A 161 0.77 -1.17 -4.43
CA ARG A 161 1.75 -1.01 -3.34
C ARG A 161 1.63 0.39 -2.75
N VAL A 162 1.40 0.51 -1.45
CA VAL A 162 1.38 1.80 -0.74
C VAL A 162 2.60 1.90 0.16
N ILE A 163 3.45 2.89 -0.09
CA ILE A 163 4.68 3.15 0.68
C ILE A 163 4.57 4.53 1.34
N VAL A 164 4.65 4.57 2.67
CA VAL A 164 4.61 5.83 3.42
C VAL A 164 5.78 5.94 4.38
N PHE A 165 6.47 7.08 4.35
CA PHE A 165 7.58 7.34 5.26
C PHE A 165 7.82 8.83 5.49
N GLY A 166 8.68 9.15 6.45
CA GLY A 166 9.14 10.52 6.71
C GLY A 166 8.27 11.34 7.66
N ALA A 167 7.16 10.80 8.18
CA ALA A 167 6.37 11.49 9.19
C ALA A 167 7.20 11.75 10.46
N LEU A 168 6.88 12.83 11.18
CA LEU A 168 7.51 13.16 12.46
C LEU A 168 6.79 12.50 13.64
N ASN A 169 5.47 12.28 13.54
CA ASN A 169 4.69 11.73 14.66
C ASN A 169 3.79 10.57 14.25
N SER A 170 3.06 10.64 13.15
CA SER A 170 2.21 9.51 12.75
C SER A 170 2.14 9.34 11.25
N GLN A 171 2.22 8.09 10.80
CA GLN A 171 2.06 7.74 9.40
C GLN A 171 1.04 6.63 9.21
N TYR A 172 0.31 6.75 8.10
CA TYR A 172 -0.81 5.91 7.76
C TYR A 172 -0.65 5.44 6.33
N GLY A 173 -0.64 4.13 6.10
CA GLY A 173 -0.69 3.59 4.74
C GLY A 173 -2.03 3.96 4.10
N VAL A 174 -3.10 3.43 4.69
CA VAL A 174 -4.48 3.68 4.27
C VAL A 174 -5.36 4.08 5.45
N VAL A 175 -6.17 5.12 5.26
CA VAL A 175 -7.20 5.56 6.20
C VAL A 175 -8.58 5.31 5.60
N ASN A 176 -9.47 4.70 6.37
CA ASN A 176 -10.87 4.47 6.04
C ASN A 176 -11.77 5.11 7.11
N GLN A 177 -12.54 6.12 6.72
CA GLN A 177 -13.42 6.85 7.63
C GLN A 177 -14.86 6.83 7.12
N ASP A 178 -15.84 6.40 7.93
CA ASP A 178 -17.27 6.47 7.57
C ASP A 178 -17.58 5.87 6.17
N ALA A 179 -16.81 4.87 5.71
CA ALA A 179 -16.84 4.36 4.34
C ALA A 179 -16.66 2.84 4.26
N GLU A 180 -17.12 2.21 3.17
CA GLU A 180 -16.73 0.84 2.81
C GLU A 180 -15.47 0.84 1.93
N LEU A 181 -14.36 0.34 2.46
CA LEU A 181 -13.12 0.16 1.71
C LEU A 181 -12.89 -1.32 1.41
N LYS A 182 -12.66 -1.64 0.13
CA LYS A 182 -12.15 -2.95 -0.31
C LYS A 182 -10.70 -2.82 -0.70
N LEU A 183 -9.83 -3.55 -0.02
CA LEU A 183 -8.40 -3.57 -0.29
C LEU A 183 -7.99 -5.03 -0.51
N TYR A 184 -7.45 -5.34 -1.68
CA TYR A 184 -7.08 -6.73 -2.00
C TYR A 184 -5.86 -6.87 -2.90
N GLU A 185 -5.18 -8.01 -2.85
CA GLU A 185 -3.99 -8.31 -3.68
C GLU A 185 -2.93 -7.18 -3.60
N SER A 186 -2.78 -6.54 -2.44
CA SER A 186 -2.04 -5.27 -2.32
C SER A 186 -0.97 -5.35 -1.24
N GLU A 187 -0.04 -4.40 -1.29
CA GLU A 187 1.09 -4.34 -0.37
C GLU A 187 1.07 -3.00 0.38
N ILE A 188 1.28 -3.02 1.69
CA ILE A 188 1.46 -1.80 2.50
C ILE A 188 2.81 -1.85 3.21
N THR A 189 3.61 -0.81 3.01
CA THR A 189 4.91 -0.66 3.66
C THR A 189 5.03 0.72 4.29
N ASN A 190 5.14 0.75 5.63
CA ASN A 190 5.47 1.99 6.33
C ASN A 190 6.84 1.89 6.98
N THR A 191 7.72 2.85 6.72
CA THR A 191 9.07 2.89 7.29
C THR A 191 9.44 4.26 7.83
N GLY A 192 10.46 4.32 8.67
CA GLY A 192 11.09 5.58 9.07
C GLY A 192 11.01 5.85 10.57
N SER A 193 11.45 7.05 10.96
CA SER A 193 11.68 7.41 12.37
C SER A 193 10.52 8.15 13.03
N GLY A 194 9.40 8.37 12.32
CA GLY A 194 8.18 8.94 12.89
C GLY A 194 7.58 8.04 13.95
N GLY A 195 6.75 8.64 14.83
CA GLY A 195 6.07 7.95 15.92
C GLY A 195 5.10 6.82 15.48
N THR A 196 3.83 6.91 15.86
CA THR A 196 2.89 5.79 15.67
C THR A 196 2.64 5.48 14.19
N CYS A 197 2.64 4.19 13.84
CA CYS A 197 2.43 3.72 12.48
C CYS A 197 1.20 2.86 12.35
N TYR A 198 0.44 3.12 11.29
CA TYR A 198 -0.75 2.38 10.94
C TYR A 198 -0.62 1.89 9.50
N GLY A 199 -0.66 0.57 9.28
CA GLY A 199 -0.82 0.05 7.93
C GLY A 199 -2.17 0.49 7.38
N ILE A 200 -3.23 0.10 8.08
CA ILE A 200 -4.62 0.51 7.83
C ILE A 200 -5.23 1.07 9.12
N TYR A 201 -5.84 2.25 9.05
CA TYR A 201 -6.60 2.86 10.14
C TYR A 201 -8.06 3.07 9.74
N SER A 202 -8.97 2.31 10.32
CA SER A 202 -10.41 2.34 10.03
C SER A 202 -11.18 2.87 11.23
N TYR A 203 -11.98 3.93 11.07
CA TYR A 203 -12.69 4.57 12.18
C TYR A 203 -14.01 5.24 11.76
N SER A 204 -14.84 5.61 12.75
CA SER A 204 -16.16 6.21 12.57
C SER A 204 -17.06 5.36 11.67
N ASP A 205 -17.66 4.31 12.22
CA ASP A 205 -18.64 3.44 11.53
C ASP A 205 -18.20 2.90 10.15
N ALA A 206 -16.89 2.78 9.95
CA ALA A 206 -16.30 2.33 8.70
C ALA A 206 -16.37 0.80 8.54
N VAL A 207 -16.44 0.34 7.29
CA VAL A 207 -16.38 -1.08 6.94
C VAL A 207 -15.12 -1.34 6.12
N LEU A 208 -14.23 -2.17 6.65
CA LEU A 208 -12.98 -2.55 6.02
C LEU A 208 -13.05 -4.00 5.54
N LYS A 209 -12.81 -4.23 4.25
CA LYS A 209 -12.72 -5.56 3.65
C LYS A 209 -11.33 -5.74 3.06
N VAL A 210 -10.56 -6.65 3.63
CA VAL A 210 -9.15 -6.88 3.34
C VAL A 210 -8.96 -8.34 2.93
N SER A 211 -8.37 -8.58 1.77
CA SER A 211 -7.97 -9.93 1.36
C SER A 211 -6.63 -9.95 0.64
N ASP A 212 -5.88 -11.04 0.72
CA ASP A 212 -4.68 -11.23 -0.12
C ASP A 212 -3.67 -10.09 0.04
N MET A 213 -3.51 -9.61 1.28
CA MET A 213 -2.59 -8.52 1.60
C MET A 213 -1.24 -9.01 2.06
N ASP A 214 -0.20 -8.24 1.74
CA ASP A 214 1.08 -8.26 2.43
C ASP A 214 1.29 -6.91 3.12
N MET A 215 1.65 -6.92 4.40
CA MET A 215 1.86 -5.72 5.17
C MET A 215 3.11 -5.84 6.05
N SER A 216 3.99 -4.86 5.90
CA SER A 216 5.23 -4.73 6.67
C SER A 216 5.35 -3.31 7.23
N LEU A 217 5.43 -3.18 8.56
CA LEU A 217 5.64 -1.89 9.22
C LEU A 217 6.96 -1.93 10.00
N ASN A 218 7.82 -0.94 9.78
CA ASN A 218 9.08 -0.79 10.50
C ASN A 218 9.31 0.67 10.86
N CYS A 219 8.63 1.10 11.91
CA CYS A 219 8.73 2.45 12.44
C CYS A 219 9.57 2.49 13.69
N ASN A 220 10.65 3.28 13.67
CA ASN A 220 11.69 3.22 14.70
C ASN A 220 11.26 3.81 16.06
N HIS A 221 10.12 4.50 16.15
CA HIS A 221 9.64 5.09 17.40
C HIS A 221 8.13 4.92 17.54
N GLY A 222 7.61 4.55 18.71
CA GLY A 222 6.16 4.55 18.98
C GLY A 222 5.49 3.19 18.90
N THR A 223 4.19 3.19 18.60
CA THR A 223 3.37 1.96 18.49
C THR A 223 3.12 1.63 17.02
N GLN A 224 3.11 0.36 16.67
CA GLN A 224 2.83 -0.11 15.31
C GLN A 224 1.53 -0.90 15.30
N TYR A 225 0.66 -0.60 14.34
CA TYR A 225 -0.60 -1.28 14.14
C TYR A 225 -0.73 -1.67 12.66
N GLY A 226 -0.84 -2.97 12.39
CA GLY A 226 -1.06 -3.46 11.04
C GLY A 226 -2.42 -2.98 10.56
N ILE A 227 -3.47 -3.52 11.18
CA ILE A 227 -4.83 -3.03 11.06
C ILE A 227 -5.29 -2.47 12.40
N TYR A 228 -5.78 -1.24 12.39
CA TYR A 228 -6.40 -0.61 13.53
C TYR A 228 -7.86 -0.27 13.21
N THR A 229 -8.80 -0.84 13.95
CA THR A 229 -10.23 -0.48 13.87
C THR A 229 -10.65 0.30 15.10
N ASN A 230 -11.40 1.39 14.94
CA ASN A 230 -11.91 2.23 16.03
C ASN A 230 -13.43 2.46 15.95
N ALA A 231 -14.02 2.94 17.04
CA ALA A 231 -15.44 3.29 17.17
C ALA A 231 -16.35 2.07 16.92
N SER A 232 -17.41 2.21 16.10
CA SER A 232 -18.29 1.09 15.70
C SER A 232 -17.89 0.49 14.34
N SER A 233 -16.60 0.49 14.00
CA SER A 233 -16.11 0.00 12.71
C SER A 233 -16.06 -1.52 12.63
N PHE A 234 -16.24 -2.06 11.43
CA PHE A 234 -16.17 -3.50 11.15
C PHE A 234 -14.99 -3.78 10.23
N SER A 235 -14.25 -4.86 10.49
CA SER A 235 -13.24 -5.36 9.57
C SER A 235 -13.44 -6.83 9.24
N TYR A 236 -13.13 -7.17 7.99
CA TYR A 236 -13.07 -8.53 7.47
C TYR A 236 -11.68 -8.69 6.85
N VAL A 237 -10.87 -9.58 7.38
CA VAL A 237 -9.49 -9.84 6.94
C VAL A 237 -9.41 -11.31 6.55
N SER A 238 -8.94 -11.59 5.34
CA SER A 238 -8.83 -12.96 4.83
C SER A 238 -7.58 -13.17 3.99
N ASN A 239 -7.02 -14.39 3.96
CA ASN A 239 -5.89 -14.72 3.08
C ASN A 239 -4.70 -13.73 3.14
N SER A 240 -4.48 -13.09 4.29
CA SER A 240 -3.55 -11.96 4.39
C SER A 240 -2.38 -12.29 5.29
N ILE A 241 -1.23 -11.73 4.97
CA ILE A 241 -0.03 -11.73 5.80
C ILE A 241 0.14 -10.32 6.35
N ILE A 242 -0.04 -10.18 7.65
CA ILE A 242 0.13 -8.93 8.38
C ILE A 242 1.16 -9.22 9.45
N ASP A 243 2.43 -9.16 9.07
CA ASP A 243 3.54 -9.53 9.95
C ASP A 243 4.36 -8.28 10.27
N ILE A 244 4.30 -7.86 11.52
CA ILE A 244 5.00 -6.67 11.99
C ILE A 244 6.21 -7.13 12.78
N ASP A 245 7.29 -7.36 12.04
CA ASP A 245 8.60 -7.63 12.59
C ASP A 245 9.26 -6.34 13.03
N TRP A 246 9.87 -6.37 14.21
CA TRP A 246 10.71 -5.28 14.66
C TRP A 246 12.07 -5.79 15.11
N GLU A 247 13.08 -5.03 14.74
CA GLU A 247 14.48 -5.25 15.10
C GLU A 247 15.11 -4.01 15.77
N GLY A 248 14.30 -2.97 16.05
CA GLY A 248 14.79 -1.66 16.50
C GLY A 248 15.09 -1.56 18.00
N VAL A 249 15.15 -0.34 18.55
CA VAL A 249 15.21 -0.08 20.00
C VAL A 249 14.26 1.10 20.28
N GLY A 250 13.22 0.93 21.11
CA GLY A 250 12.31 2.04 21.48
C GLY A 250 10.88 2.06 20.90
N VAL A 251 10.38 0.99 20.27
CA VAL A 251 8.92 0.84 20.10
C VAL A 251 8.30 0.36 21.40
N ASN A 252 7.14 0.90 21.72
CA ASN A 252 6.45 0.54 22.95
C ASN A 252 5.55 -0.67 22.74
N ASN A 253 4.94 -0.82 21.54
CA ASN A 253 4.10 -1.97 21.19
C ASN A 253 3.99 -2.16 19.67
N SER A 254 3.88 -3.41 19.21
CA SER A 254 3.57 -3.77 17.81
C SER A 254 2.41 -4.76 17.79
N TYR A 255 1.36 -4.46 17.02
CA TYR A 255 0.14 -5.28 16.91
C TYR A 255 -0.25 -5.51 15.44
N GLY A 256 -0.37 -6.77 15.02
CA GLY A 256 -0.84 -7.12 13.68
C GLY A 256 -2.28 -6.64 13.43
N TYR A 257 -3.17 -6.92 14.40
CA TYR A 257 -4.55 -6.44 14.40
C TYR A 257 -4.90 -5.82 15.75
N PHE A 258 -5.48 -4.63 15.75
CA PHE A 258 -5.93 -3.92 16.94
C PHE A 258 -7.35 -3.37 16.75
N SER A 259 -8.24 -3.69 17.69
CA SER A 259 -9.59 -3.11 17.72
C SER A 259 -9.79 -2.29 19.00
N ASN A 260 -10.12 -1.02 18.80
CA ASN A 260 -10.51 -0.04 19.82
C ASN A 260 -11.96 0.42 19.63
N GLY A 261 -12.60 0.93 20.66
CA GLY A 261 -13.91 1.57 20.54
C GLY A 261 -15.13 0.66 20.75
N ASN A 262 -16.26 1.31 21.02
CA ASN A 262 -17.51 0.65 21.40
C ASN A 262 -18.15 0.03 20.15
N ASN A 263 -18.34 -1.29 20.15
CA ASN A 263 -18.94 -2.08 19.06
C ASN A 263 -18.08 -2.30 17.81
N SER A 264 -16.77 -2.03 17.85
CA SER A 264 -15.89 -2.49 16.77
C SER A 264 -15.82 -4.02 16.75
N LYS A 265 -15.87 -4.61 15.55
CA LYS A 265 -15.76 -6.06 15.34
C LYS A 265 -14.75 -6.38 14.26
N GLY A 266 -13.98 -7.44 14.47
CA GLY A 266 -13.06 -7.99 13.50
C GLY A 266 -13.41 -9.43 13.15
N TYR A 267 -13.32 -9.78 11.89
CA TYR A 267 -13.41 -11.17 11.42
C TYR A 267 -12.14 -11.45 10.64
N ILE A 268 -11.29 -12.35 11.14
CA ILE A 268 -10.01 -12.71 10.55
C ILE A 268 -10.09 -14.19 10.16
N SER A 269 -9.81 -14.52 8.91
CA SER A 269 -9.72 -15.90 8.48
C SER A 269 -8.52 -16.19 7.59
N ASP A 270 -8.01 -17.42 7.62
CA ASP A 270 -7.04 -17.92 6.64
C ASP A 270 -5.81 -16.99 6.50
N SER A 271 -5.40 -16.35 7.59
CA SER A 271 -4.41 -15.26 7.58
C SER A 271 -3.25 -15.54 8.53
N ILE A 272 -2.11 -14.90 8.29
CA ILE A 272 -0.99 -14.84 9.22
C ILE A 272 -0.98 -13.45 9.82
N ILE A 273 -1.15 -13.34 11.13
CA ILE A 273 -1.13 -12.06 11.85
C ILE A 273 -0.01 -12.12 12.88
N GLY A 274 0.98 -11.25 12.75
CA GLY A 274 2.15 -11.16 13.61
C GLY A 274 2.33 -9.79 14.24
N GLY A 275 2.82 -9.77 15.48
CA GLY A 275 3.27 -8.55 16.14
C GLY A 275 4.00 -8.85 17.44
N GLU A 276 5.05 -8.08 17.75
CA GLU A 276 5.90 -8.38 18.91
C GLU A 276 5.18 -8.41 20.27
N ASN A 277 4.28 -7.44 20.50
CA ASN A 277 3.57 -7.30 21.77
C ASN A 277 2.16 -7.95 21.74
N GLY A 278 1.81 -8.55 20.61
CA GLY A 278 0.59 -9.33 20.42
C GLY A 278 0.13 -9.30 18.96
N ALA A 279 -0.09 -10.48 18.37
CA ALA A 279 -0.66 -10.63 17.03
C ALA A 279 -2.00 -9.90 16.90
N VAL A 280 -2.92 -10.19 17.82
CA VAL A 280 -4.30 -9.68 17.80
C VAL A 280 -4.66 -9.14 19.17
N TYR A 281 -5.04 -7.87 19.22
CA TYR A 281 -5.44 -7.21 20.46
C TYR A 281 -6.82 -6.55 20.33
N GLY A 282 -7.72 -6.89 21.27
CA GLY A 282 -8.97 -6.17 21.50
C GLY A 282 -8.90 -5.48 22.86
N GLY A 283 -8.81 -4.15 22.88
CA GLY A 283 -8.61 -3.38 24.11
C GLY A 283 -9.83 -2.58 24.54
N SER A 284 -10.28 -2.78 25.79
CA SER A 284 -11.23 -1.87 26.45
C SER A 284 -10.56 -0.92 27.42
N SER A 285 -10.92 0.35 27.36
CA SER A 285 -10.91 1.22 28.53
C SER A 285 -12.19 1.13 29.36
N ILE A 286 -13.33 0.66 28.80
CA ILE A 286 -14.64 0.70 29.48
C ILE A 286 -15.61 -0.39 28.97
N GLY A 287 -15.68 -1.54 29.65
CA GLY A 287 -16.89 -2.38 29.78
C GLY A 287 -17.59 -2.97 28.54
N ASN A 288 -17.08 -2.83 27.32
CA ASN A 288 -17.75 -3.26 26.10
C ASN A 288 -17.03 -4.42 25.39
N TYR A 289 -17.81 -5.34 24.81
CA TYR A 289 -17.36 -6.56 24.16
C TYR A 289 -16.67 -6.26 22.81
N TYR A 290 -15.37 -6.53 22.73
CA TYR A 290 -14.66 -6.71 21.46
C TYR A 290 -14.91 -8.13 21.01
N ILE A 291 -15.47 -8.29 19.82
CA ILE A 291 -15.58 -9.61 19.22
C ILE A 291 -14.70 -9.61 17.99
N THR A 292 -13.47 -10.09 18.17
CA THR A 292 -12.65 -10.52 17.06
C THR A 292 -12.85 -12.02 16.90
N HIS A 293 -13.45 -12.42 15.79
CA HIS A 293 -13.51 -13.82 15.39
C HIS A 293 -12.27 -14.13 14.57
N VAL A 294 -11.54 -15.17 14.95
CA VAL A 294 -10.38 -15.67 14.19
C VAL A 294 -10.63 -17.12 13.83
N SER A 295 -10.41 -17.51 12.57
CA SER A 295 -10.61 -18.89 12.10
C SER A 295 -9.57 -19.28 11.06
N ASN A 296 -8.95 -20.46 11.18
CA ASN A 296 -7.94 -20.94 10.23
C ASN A 296 -6.73 -19.99 10.05
N SER A 297 -6.37 -19.22 11.07
CA SER A 297 -5.28 -18.24 10.99
C SER A 297 -4.12 -18.61 11.90
N ASP A 298 -2.91 -18.22 11.50
CA ASP A 298 -1.68 -18.28 12.29
C ASP A 298 -1.50 -16.94 13.02
N LEU A 299 -1.32 -16.97 14.35
CA LEU A 299 -1.16 -15.80 15.18
C LEU A 299 0.23 -15.83 15.84
N ARG A 300 1.11 -14.89 15.47
CA ARG A 300 2.50 -14.85 15.91
C ARG A 300 2.75 -13.71 16.89
N SER A 301 3.30 -14.03 18.06
CA SER A 301 3.86 -13.04 18.96
C SER A 301 5.38 -13.14 18.94
N HIS A 302 6.06 -12.11 18.44
CA HIS A 302 7.52 -12.06 18.45
C HIS A 302 8.00 -11.37 19.73
N ALA A 303 7.95 -12.07 20.87
CA ALA A 303 8.40 -11.47 22.13
C ALA A 303 9.93 -11.42 22.21
N SER A 304 10.51 -10.22 22.06
CA SER A 304 11.91 -9.97 22.39
C SER A 304 12.03 -9.42 23.83
N GLY A 305 12.33 -10.30 24.80
CA GLY A 305 12.49 -9.94 26.22
C GLY A 305 11.25 -10.16 27.11
N ASN A 306 11.21 -9.53 28.30
CA ASN A 306 10.15 -9.66 29.33
C ASN A 306 8.81 -9.01 28.88
N VAL A 307 8.29 -9.44 27.73
CA VAL A 307 7.06 -8.94 27.13
C VAL A 307 5.95 -9.95 27.40
N ASN A 308 4.80 -9.47 27.89
CA ASN A 308 3.63 -10.31 28.09
C ASN A 308 3.11 -10.77 26.72
N CYS A 309 3.37 -12.01 26.34
CA CYS A 309 2.73 -12.67 25.20
C CYS A 309 1.22 -12.78 25.46
N ASN A 310 0.46 -11.73 25.16
CA ASN A 310 -0.99 -11.82 25.14
C ASN A 310 -1.40 -12.38 23.78
N PHE A 311 -1.26 -13.70 23.61
CA PHE A 311 -1.49 -14.35 22.33
C PHE A 311 -2.87 -14.04 21.79
N VAL A 312 -3.91 -14.16 22.61
CA VAL A 312 -5.22 -13.57 22.35
C VAL A 312 -6.03 -13.43 23.64
N ARG A 313 -6.59 -12.25 23.94
CA ARG A 313 -7.71 -12.16 24.89
C ARG A 313 -9.03 -12.42 24.17
N PHE A 314 -9.32 -13.70 23.90
CA PHE A 314 -10.68 -14.09 23.56
C PHE A 314 -11.50 -14.16 24.84
N TYR A 315 -12.57 -13.36 24.95
CA TYR A 315 -13.60 -13.56 25.98
C TYR A 315 -14.54 -14.74 25.65
N THR A 316 -14.13 -15.68 24.80
CA THR A 316 -14.90 -16.86 24.43
C THR A 316 -14.02 -18.11 24.56
N GLY A 317 -14.36 -18.97 25.52
CA GLY A 317 -13.55 -20.09 26.02
C GLY A 317 -13.23 -21.21 25.03
N PHE A 318 -12.28 -20.97 24.13
CA PHE A 318 -11.55 -22.01 23.41
C PHE A 318 -10.13 -22.17 24.00
N PRO A 319 -9.59 -23.40 24.05
CA PRO A 319 -8.24 -23.63 24.53
C PRO A 319 -7.21 -23.06 23.53
N LEU A 320 -6.21 -22.35 24.06
CA LEU A 320 -5.04 -21.88 23.32
C LEU A 320 -3.97 -22.98 23.35
N ASP A 321 -3.35 -23.25 22.21
CA ASP A 321 -2.07 -23.97 22.15
C ASP A 321 -0.97 -22.93 22.42
N ASP A 322 -0.60 -22.77 23.68
CA ASP A 322 0.49 -21.90 24.13
C ASP A 322 1.84 -22.62 23.90
N GLU A 323 2.42 -22.52 22.71
CA GLU A 323 3.85 -22.80 22.53
C GLU A 323 4.65 -21.49 22.48
N CYS A 324 4.98 -20.98 23.67
CA CYS A 324 6.12 -20.07 23.84
C CYS A 324 7.40 -20.91 23.84
N SER A 325 8.18 -20.86 22.75
CA SER A 325 9.57 -21.33 22.73
C SER A 325 10.54 -20.18 22.95
#